data_AF-A0A3B8PRC3-F1
#
_entry.id   AF-A0A3B8PRC3-F1
#
_cell.length_a   1.000
_cell.length_b   1.000
_cell.length_c   1.000
_cell.angle_alpha   90.00
_cell.angle_beta   90.00
_cell.angle_gamma   90.00
#
_symmetry.space_group_name_H-M   'P 1'
#
loop_
_entity.id
_entity.type
_entity.pdbx_description
1 polymer ?
#
loop_
_entity_poly.entity_id
_entity_poly.type
_entity_poly.pdbx_seq_one_letter_code
_entity_poly.pdbx_strand_id
1 'polypeptide(L)'
;ESKHVLKLYGLDTPRSSFPTKINVPEEITYFGRKCLVARRLLERGVRFVQIWSGCDNGFPRRNWDSHEDISRDHGPLAEGMAVGTAGVIADLKQRGLLHDTIIL
;
A
#
# COMPACT_ATOMS: atom_id res chain seq x y z
N GLU A 1 15.91 -1.74 3.64
CA GLU A 1 15.07 -2.79 4.28
C GLU A 1 15.61 -4.14 3.88
N SER A 2 15.43 -5.17 4.71
CA SER A 2 15.79 -6.53 4.33
C SER A 2 14.88 -7.05 3.20
N LYS A 3 15.33 -8.07 2.46
CA LYS A 3 14.52 -8.72 1.41
C LYS A 3 13.20 -9.26 1.97
N HIS A 4 13.22 -9.83 3.18
CA HIS A 4 12.03 -10.31 3.88
C HIS A 4 11.01 -9.18 4.09
N VAL A 5 11.47 -8.04 4.62
CA VAL A 5 10.59 -6.89 4.86
C VAL A 5 10.04 -6.36 3.54
N LEU A 6 10.87 -6.19 2.50
CA LEU A 6 10.37 -5.73 1.19
C LEU A 6 9.28 -6.66 0.63
N LYS A 7 9.43 -7.97 0.80
CA LYS A 7 8.44 -8.96 0.37
C LYS A 7 7.09 -8.80 1.11
N LEU A 8 7.09 -8.47 2.41
CA LEU A 8 5.85 -8.24 3.16
C LEU A 8 4.98 -7.14 2.54
N TYR A 9 5.61 -6.11 1.95
CA TYR A 9 4.91 -4.99 1.32
C TYR A 9 4.72 -5.18 -0.20
N GLY A 10 5.09 -6.33 -0.77
CA GLY A 10 5.07 -6.56 -2.22
C GLY A 10 6.08 -5.71 -3.01
N LEU A 11 7.18 -5.32 -2.36
CA LEU A 11 8.24 -4.45 -2.92
C LEU A 11 9.55 -5.21 -3.23
N ASP A 12 9.52 -6.54 -3.19
CA ASP A 12 10.67 -7.40 -3.46
C ASP A 12 11.04 -7.47 -4.94
N THR A 13 10.13 -7.07 -5.83
CA THR A 13 10.38 -6.95 -7.27
C THR A 13 10.22 -5.50 -7.74
N PRO A 14 11.27 -4.65 -7.62
CA PRO A 14 11.17 -3.25 -8.02
C PRO A 14 10.95 -3.10 -9.53
N ARG A 15 9.98 -2.27 -9.90
CA ARG A 15 9.71 -1.88 -11.30
C ARG A 15 9.96 -0.39 -11.50
N SER A 16 10.49 -0.04 -12.67
CA SER A 16 10.73 1.35 -13.09
C SER A 16 9.53 1.99 -13.79
N SER A 17 8.66 1.17 -14.41
CA SER A 17 7.46 1.62 -15.09
C SER A 17 6.34 0.58 -14.98
N PHE A 18 5.12 1.04 -15.21
CA PHE A 18 3.92 0.22 -15.27
C PHE A 18 3.18 0.47 -16.59
N PRO A 19 2.40 -0.51 -17.08
CA PRO A 19 1.48 -0.29 -18.19
C PRO A 19 0.49 0.84 -17.90
N THR A 20 -0.07 1.44 -18.94
CA THR A 20 -1.11 2.48 -18.80
C THR A 20 -2.43 1.94 -18.23
N LYS A 21 -2.65 0.63 -18.31
CA LYS A 21 -3.84 -0.03 -17.75
C LYS A 21 -3.66 -0.28 -16.26
N ILE A 22 -4.74 -0.08 -15.51
CA ILE A 22 -4.81 -0.41 -14.08
C ILE A 22 -4.44 -1.88 -13.87
N ASN A 23 -3.52 -2.14 -12.95
CA ASN A 23 -2.95 -3.46 -12.74
C ASN A 23 -2.49 -3.66 -11.30
N VAL A 24 -2.62 -4.90 -10.81
CA VAL A 24 -2.29 -5.28 -9.43
C VAL A 24 -0.85 -4.92 -9.03
N PRO A 25 0.20 -5.21 -9.83
CA PRO A 25 1.58 -4.91 -9.42
C PRO A 25 1.84 -3.43 -9.14
N GLU A 26 1.20 -2.53 -9.90
CA GLU A 26 1.30 -1.09 -9.70
C GLU A 26 0.65 -0.64 -8.39
N GLU A 27 -0.58 -1.09 -8.14
CA GLU A 27 -1.32 -0.76 -6.92
C GLU A 27 -0.59 -1.28 -5.67
N ILE A 28 -0.07 -2.51 -5.72
CA ILE A 28 0.78 -3.08 -4.66
C ILE A 28 2.02 -2.20 -4.44
N THR A 29 2.70 -1.81 -5.53
CA THR A 29 3.96 -1.05 -5.41
C THR A 29 3.73 0.31 -4.76
N TYR A 30 2.72 1.05 -5.19
CA TYR A 30 2.47 2.39 -4.66
C TYR A 30 1.92 2.35 -3.24
N PHE A 31 0.94 1.49 -2.95
CA PHE A 31 0.37 1.42 -1.62
C PHE A 31 1.32 0.77 -0.60
N GLY A 32 2.05 -0.27 -1.00
CA GLY A 32 3.10 -0.90 -0.20
C GLY A 32 4.21 0.08 0.18
N ARG A 33 4.63 0.98 -0.74
CA ARG A 33 5.60 2.06 -0.41
C ARG A 33 5.05 3.03 0.63
N LYS A 34 3.78 3.47 0.50
CA LYS A 34 3.14 4.33 1.50
C LYS A 34 3.12 3.67 2.88
N CYS A 35 2.75 2.40 2.95
CA CYS A 35 2.73 1.61 4.18
C CYS A 35 4.13 1.46 4.80
N LEU A 36 5.15 1.18 3.99
CA LEU A 36 6.53 1.06 4.46
C LEU A 36 7.05 2.39 5.02
N VAL A 37 6.72 3.50 4.37
CA VAL A 37 7.04 4.85 4.88
C VAL A 37 6.29 5.12 6.18
N ALA A 38 5.01 4.77 6.27
CA ALA A 38 4.23 4.91 7.49
C ALA A 38 4.87 4.17 8.68
N ARG A 39 5.27 2.91 8.49
CA ARG A 39 6.01 2.16 9.52
C ARG A 39 7.30 2.87 9.95
N ARG A 40 8.07 3.40 9.00
CA ARG A 40 9.31 4.15 9.28
C ARG A 40 9.07 5.46 10.06
N LEU A 41 7.92 6.10 9.85
CA LEU A 41 7.51 7.27 10.61
C LEU A 41 7.14 6.86 12.05
N LEU A 42 6.40 5.76 12.22
CA LEU A 42 6.05 5.22 13.54
C LEU A 42 7.30 4.86 14.36
N GLU A 43 8.30 4.22 13.74
CA GLU A 43 9.60 3.96 14.39
C GLU A 43 10.35 5.21 14.85
N ARG A 44 10.09 6.36 14.21
CA ARG A 44 10.69 7.65 14.55
C ARG A 44 9.84 8.43 15.56
N GLY A 45 8.81 7.82 16.12
CA GLY A 45 7.95 8.43 17.15
C GLY A 45 6.86 9.34 16.61
N VAL A 46 6.57 9.31 15.30
CA VAL A 46 5.41 10.02 14.76
C VAL A 46 4.13 9.40 15.31
N ARG A 47 3.28 10.21 15.94
CA ARG A 47 2.12 9.74 16.71
C ARG A 47 0.86 9.47 15.87
N PHE A 48 0.79 10.03 14.67
CA PHE A 48 -0.35 9.89 13.76
C PHE A 48 0.12 9.90 12.32
N VAL A 49 -0.33 8.91 11.55
CA VAL A 49 -0.03 8.78 10.12
C VAL A 49 -1.31 8.43 9.39
N GLN A 50 -1.61 9.18 8.33
CA GLN A 50 -2.70 8.86 7.40
C GLN A 50 -2.12 8.44 6.06
N ILE A 51 -2.63 7.33 5.51
CA ILE A 51 -2.31 6.84 4.17
C ILE A 51 -3.57 6.73 3.35
N TRP A 52 -3.48 7.03 2.06
CA TRP A 52 -4.60 7.01 1.13
C TRP A 52 -4.37 5.94 0.05
N SER A 53 -5.38 5.09 -0.16
CA SER A 53 -5.53 4.21 -1.33
C SER A 53 -6.61 4.78 -2.24
N GLY A 54 -6.44 4.64 -3.56
CA GLY A 54 -7.47 5.02 -4.54
C GLY A 54 -7.88 6.49 -4.51
N CYS A 55 -6.94 7.42 -4.73
CA CYS A 55 -7.20 8.87 -4.71
C CYS A 55 -6.76 9.59 -6.00
N ASP A 56 -6.50 8.85 -7.07
CA ASP A 56 -6.01 9.40 -8.34
C ASP A 56 -7.18 9.66 -9.32
N ASN A 57 -7.33 10.93 -9.68
CA ASN A 57 -8.35 11.45 -10.60
C ASN A 57 -7.87 11.54 -12.06
N GLY A 58 -6.76 10.88 -12.40
CA GLY A 58 -6.30 10.69 -13.78
C GLY A 58 -7.27 9.84 -14.62
N PHE A 59 -6.89 9.52 -15.86
CA PHE A 59 -7.70 8.67 -16.75
C PHE A 59 -6.89 7.47 -17.27
N PRO A 60 -7.35 6.22 -17.06
CA PRO A 60 -8.54 5.85 -16.25
C PRO A 60 -8.35 6.20 -14.77
N ARG A 61 -9.46 6.51 -14.06
CA ARG A 61 -9.40 6.88 -12.64
C ARG A 61 -8.98 5.68 -11.80
N ARG A 62 -8.01 5.88 -10.92
CA ARG A 62 -7.60 4.91 -9.89
C ARG A 62 -8.14 5.40 -8.55
N ASN A 63 -9.47 5.36 -8.45
CA ASN A 63 -10.22 5.87 -7.32
C ASN A 63 -11.34 4.88 -6.95
N TRP A 64 -11.63 4.78 -5.65
CA TRP A 64 -12.78 4.04 -5.11
C TRP A 64 -14.13 4.56 -5.59
N ASP A 65 -14.20 5.84 -5.97
CA ASP A 65 -15.33 6.41 -6.71
C ASP A 65 -15.16 6.13 -8.21
N SER A 66 -15.15 4.85 -8.59
CA SER A 66 -14.96 4.42 -9.98
C SER A 66 -16.21 4.71 -10.83
N HIS A 67 -16.09 5.63 -11.79
CA HIS A 67 -17.17 5.99 -12.72
C HIS A 67 -17.02 5.34 -14.10
N GLU A 68 -15.83 4.83 -14.42
CA GLU A 68 -15.52 4.27 -15.73
C GLU A 68 -15.82 2.76 -15.81
N ASP A 69 -15.26 1.95 -14.91
CA ASP A 69 -15.40 0.49 -14.94
C ASP A 69 -15.05 -0.16 -13.59
N ILE A 70 -16.05 -0.38 -12.75
CA ILE A 70 -15.89 -0.99 -11.41
C ILE A 70 -15.23 -2.37 -11.49
N SER A 71 -15.58 -3.19 -12.49
CA SER A 71 -15.06 -4.56 -12.60
C SER A 71 -13.58 -4.58 -12.93
N ARG A 72 -13.11 -3.62 -13.75
CA ARG A 72 -11.69 -3.44 -14.05
C ARG A 72 -10.93 -2.87 -12.86
N ASP A 73 -11.51 -1.90 -12.15
CA ASP A 73 -10.79 -1.03 -11.23
C ASP A 73 -10.66 -1.61 -9.82
N HIS A 74 -11.78 -2.09 -9.24
CA HIS A 74 -11.83 -2.44 -7.82
C HIS A 74 -10.95 -3.64 -7.46
N GLY A 75 -10.79 -4.62 -8.35
CA GLY A 75 -9.96 -5.80 -8.08
C GLY A 75 -8.50 -5.41 -7.79
N PRO A 76 -7.80 -4.78 -8.75
CA PRO A 76 -6.44 -4.28 -8.55
C PRO A 76 -6.30 -3.31 -7.36
N LEU A 77 -7.22 -2.36 -7.20
CA LEU A 77 -7.20 -1.39 -6.10
C LEU A 77 -7.31 -2.07 -4.73
N ALA A 78 -8.22 -3.04 -4.59
CA ALA A 78 -8.41 -3.80 -3.36
C ALA A 78 -7.21 -4.68 -3.04
N GLU A 79 -6.64 -5.37 -4.03
CA GLU A 79 -5.48 -6.22 -3.81
C GLU A 79 -4.24 -5.40 -3.44
N GLY A 80 -3.99 -4.29 -4.13
CA GLY A 80 -2.89 -3.37 -3.80
C GLY A 80 -2.99 -2.81 -2.38
N MET A 81 -4.20 -2.39 -1.98
CA MET A 81 -4.48 -1.96 -0.63
C MET A 81 -4.23 -3.09 0.39
N ALA A 82 -4.81 -4.26 0.15
CA ALA A 82 -4.75 -5.39 1.06
C ALA A 82 -3.31 -5.85 1.33
N VAL A 83 -2.47 -5.94 0.29
CA VAL A 83 -1.07 -6.35 0.43
C VAL A 83 -0.28 -5.36 1.30
N GLY A 84 -0.39 -4.05 1.02
CA GLY A 84 0.33 -3.05 1.81
C GLY A 84 -0.14 -3.01 3.27
N THR A 85 -1.45 -3.07 3.50
CA THR A 85 -2.06 -3.10 4.85
C THR A 85 -1.63 -4.34 5.64
N ALA A 86 -1.69 -5.52 5.03
CA ALA A 86 -1.22 -6.75 5.67
C ALA A 86 0.27 -6.69 5.99
N GLY A 87 1.08 -6.12 5.08
CA GLY A 87 2.51 -5.94 5.26
C GLY A 87 2.86 -5.05 6.45
N VAL A 88 2.21 -3.88 6.60
CA VAL A 88 2.46 -2.99 7.73
C VAL A 88 2.02 -3.60 9.06
N ILE A 89 0.88 -4.27 9.10
CA ILE A 89 0.40 -4.95 10.33
C ILE A 89 1.42 -6.02 10.77
N ALA A 90 1.87 -6.85 9.85
CA ALA A 90 2.85 -7.89 10.13
C ALA A 90 4.20 -7.31 10.60
N ASP A 91 4.71 -6.28 9.91
CA ASP A 91 5.99 -5.64 10.24
C ASP A 91 5.93 -4.89 11.58
N LEU A 92 4.82 -4.20 11.89
CA LEU A 92 4.61 -3.58 13.20
C LEU A 92 4.58 -4.62 14.32
N LYS A 93 3.94 -5.78 14.09
CA LYS A 93 3.93 -6.88 15.07
C LYS A 93 5.33 -7.43 15.31
N GLN A 94 6.12 -7.67 14.25
CA GLN A 94 7.50 -8.17 14.36
C GLN A 94 8.41 -7.24 15.17
N ARG A 95 8.11 -5.93 15.17
CA ARG A 95 8.88 -4.90 15.88
C ARG A 95 8.34 -4.56 17.27
N GLY A 96 7.24 -5.19 17.69
CA GLY A 96 6.57 -4.86 18.95
C GLY A 96 5.78 -3.54 18.93
N LEU A 97 5.77 -2.81 17.81
CA LEU A 97 5.07 -1.52 17.69
C LEU A 97 3.56 -1.66 17.64
N LEU A 98 3.05 -2.83 17.22
CA LEU A 98 1.61 -3.08 17.15
C LEU A 98 0.94 -3.09 18.54
N HIS A 99 1.70 -3.28 19.62
CA HIS A 99 1.15 -3.24 20.99
C HIS A 99 0.67 -1.84 21.39
N ASP A 100 1.30 -0.80 20.85
CA ASP A 100 1.03 0.60 21.18
C ASP A 100 0.43 1.40 20.01
N THR A 101 0.12 0.73 18.89
CA THR A 101 -0.42 1.36 17.67
C THR A 101 -1.83 0.86 17.40
N ILE A 102 -2.78 1.79 17.26
CA ILE A 102 -4.13 1.50 16.74
C ILE A 102 -4.13 1.77 15.23
N ILE A 103 -4.72 0.85 14.46
CA ILE A 103 -4.92 0.97 13.02
C ILE A 103 -6.44 1.03 12.77
N LEU A 104 -6.86 2.00 11.96
CA LEU A 104 -8.26 2.30 11.63
C LEU A 104 -8.49 2.26 10.12
#